data_AF-A0AAV5K276-F1
#
_entry.id   AF-A0AAV5K276-F1
#
_cell.length_a   1.000
_cell.length_b   1.000
_cell.length_c   1.000
_cell.angle_alpha   90.00
_cell.angle_beta   90.00
_cell.angle_gamma   90.00
#
_symmetry.space_group_name_H-M   'P 1'
#
loop_
_entity.id
_entity.type
_entity.pdbx_description
1 polymer ?
#
loop_
_entity_poly.entity_id
_entity_poly.type
_entity_poly.pdbx_seq_one_letter_code
_entity_poly.pdbx_strand_id
1 'polypeptide(L)' 'MVCHKLEFPSAMFLCHSFDKIDVYKVPWIGSDDTKAKVIAICHKDTSTWNPLYFAFQNLKVKPG' A
#
# COMPACT_ATOMS: atom_id res chain seq x y z
N MET A 1 -0.60 -3.03 4.59
CA MET A 1 0.36 -2.10 5.25
C MET A 1 1.54 -1.97 4.31
N VAL A 2 1.80 -0.74 3.89
CA VAL A 2 2.83 -0.39 2.90
C VAL A 2 4.18 -0.33 3.64
N CYS A 3 5.30 -0.50 2.95
CA CYS A 3 6.63 -0.28 3.53
C CYS A 3 6.77 1.17 4.00
N HIS A 4 6.35 1.47 5.22
CA HIS A 4 6.62 2.74 5.84
C HIS A 4 8.02 2.70 6.41
N LYS A 5 8.79 3.76 6.18
CA LYS A 5 10.00 4.03 6.94
C LYS A 5 9.56 4.34 8.37
N LEU A 6 9.49 3.32 9.20
CA LEU A 6 9.28 3.46 10.63
C LEU A 6 10.64 3.80 11.24
N GLU A 7 10.68 4.80 12.12
CA GLU A 7 11.87 5.21 12.86
C GLU A 7 12.18 4.16 13.92
N PHE A 8 12.65 3.00 13.46
CA PHE A 8 13.24 1.99 14.33
C PHE A 8 14.74 2.23 14.44
N PRO A 9 15.37 1.81 15.56
CA PRO A 9 16.83 1.87 15.73
C PRO A 9 17.63 1.13 14.65
N SER A 10 16.95 0.39 13.76
CA SER A 10 17.52 -0.38 12.66
C SER A 10 16.52 -0.48 11.51
N ALA A 11 16.99 -0.62 10.27
CA ALA A 11 16.13 -0.79 9.11
C ALA A 11 15.33 -2.11 9.23
N MET A 12 14.03 -2.01 9.44
CA MET A 12 13.13 -3.17 9.47
C MET A 12 12.45 -3.32 8.11
N PHE A 13 12.68 -4.46 7.47
CA PHE A 13 11.95 -4.86 6.26
C PHE A 13 10.82 -5.79 6.70
N LEU A 14 9.57 -5.33 6.61
CA LEU A 14 8.41 -6.16 6.88
C LEU A 14 7.92 -6.77 5.56
N CYS A 15 8.09 -8.08 5.41
CA CYS A 15 7.44 -8.84 4.35
C CYS A 15 5.94 -8.96 4.66
N HIS A 16 5.14 -8.01 4.18
CA HIS A 16 3.70 -8.19 4.12
C HIS A 16 3.35 -9.22 3.06
N SER A 17 2.81 -10.36 3.49
CA SER A 17 2.17 -11.31 2.59
C SER A 17 0.66 -11.06 2.60
N PHE A 18 0.10 -10.73 1.43
CA PHE A 18 -1.33 -10.66 1.22
C PHE A 18 -1.68 -11.65 0.10
N ASP A 19 -2.70 -12.45 0.32
CA ASP A 19 -3.22 -13.32 -0.74
C ASP A 19 -3.97 -12.51 -1.79
N LYS A 20 -4.02 -13.05 -3.02
CA LYS A 20 -4.76 -12.46 -4.16
C LYS A 20 -4.38 -11.00 -4.43
N ILE A 21 -3.08 -10.72 -4.50
CA ILE A 21 -2.57 -9.41 -4.94
C ILE A 21 -1.98 -9.46 -6.33
N ASP A 22 -2.08 -8.36 -7.05
CA ASP A 22 -1.23 -8.08 -8.20
C ASP A 22 -0.24 -6.97 -7.86
N VAL A 23 0.97 -7.08 -8.38
CA VAL A 23 2.07 -6.15 -8.13
C VAL A 23 2.50 -5.51 -9.44
N TYR A 24 2.53 -4.18 -9.47
CA TYR A 24 2.87 -3.39 -10.64
C TYR A 24 4.04 -2.46 -10.33
N LYS A 25 5.00 -2.38 -11.24
CA LYS A 25 6.05 -1.35 -11.19
C LYS A 25 5.61 -0.18 -12.05
N VAL A 26 5.36 0.97 -11.45
CA VAL A 26 4.80 2.14 -12.14
C VAL A 26 5.70 3.37 -11.97
N PRO A 27 5.80 4.24 -12.99
CA PRO A 27 6.38 5.56 -12.82
C PRO A 27 5.48 6.41 -11.92
N TRP A 28 6.07 7.20 -11.04
CA TRP A 28 5.37 8.10 -10.14
C TRP A 28 6.07 9.46 -10.08
N ILE A 29 5.28 10.53 -9.96
CA ILE A 29 5.73 11.91 -9.83
C ILE A 29 5.15 12.45 -8.53
N GLY A 30 6.02 12.89 -7.63
CA GLY A 30 5.64 13.52 -6.37
C GLY A 30 5.14 14.95 -6.56
N SER A 31 4.49 15.49 -5.52
CA SER A 31 4.00 16.88 -5.53
C SER A 31 5.13 17.92 -5.61
N ASP A 32 6.37 17.50 -5.35
CA ASP A 32 7.62 18.26 -5.44
C ASP A 32 8.38 17.99 -6.76
N ASP A 33 7.71 17.43 -7.78
CA ASP A 33 8.28 16.99 -9.07
C ASP A 33 9.30 15.84 -8.99
N THR A 34 9.50 15.24 -7.81
CA THR A 34 10.39 14.09 -7.66
C THR A 34 9.88 12.90 -8.48
N LYS A 35 10.73 12.34 -9.34
CA LYS A 35 10.41 11.17 -10.16
C LYS A 35 10.95 9.90 -9.54
N ALA A 36 10.10 8.88 -9.40
CA ALA A 36 10.49 7.57 -8.89
C ALA A 36 9.81 6.44 -9.68
N LYS A 37 10.38 5.24 -9.60
CA LYS A 37 9.68 4.00 -9.93
C LYS A 37 9.20 3.39 -8.62
N VAL A 38 7.89 3.25 -8.47
CA VAL A 38 7.28 2.71 -7.24
C VAL A 38 6.63 1.36 -7.52
N ILE A 39 6.37 0.62 -6.45
CA ILE A 39 5.57 -0.60 -6.49
C ILE A 39 4.14 -0.24 -6.07
N ALA A 40 3.19 -0.44 -6.96
CA ALA A 40 1.77 -0.36 -6.69
C ALA A 40 1.22 -1.78 -6.48
N ILE A 41 0.37 -1.95 -5.47
CA ILE A 41 -0.23 -3.24 -5.14
C ILE A 41 -1.74 -3.12 -5.29
N CYS A 42 -2.33 -3.99 -6.10
CA CYS A 42 -3.78 -4.14 -6.21
C CYS A 42 -4.22 -5.33 -5.34
N HIS A 43 -5.03 -5.06 -4.32
CA HIS A 43 -5.64 -6.11 -3.50
C HIS A 43 -6.96 -6.53 -4.15
N LYS A 44 -7.05 -7.76 -4.66
CA LYS A 44 -8.25 -8.25 -5.37
C LYS A 44 -9.37 -8.69 -4.45
N ASP A 45 -9.02 -9.03 -3.22
CA ASP A 45 -9.96 -9.49 -2.20
C ASP A 45 -9.59 -8.77 -0.90
N THR A 46 -10.48 -7.85 -0.53
CA THR A 46 -10.35 -7.09 0.69
C THR A 46 -11.44 -7.44 1.69
N SER A 47 -12.23 -8.49 1.42
CA SER A 47 -13.41 -8.88 2.21
C SER A 47 -13.15 -9.07 3.71
N THR A 48 -11.94 -9.51 4.07
CA THR A 48 -11.50 -9.75 5.45
C THR A 48 -10.89 -8.53 6.13
N TRP A 49 -10.71 -7.42 5.40
CA TRP A 49 -10.07 -6.23 5.93
C TRP A 49 -11.02 -5.49 6.87
N ASN A 50 -10.46 -4.79 7.85
CA ASN A 50 -11.23 -3.93 8.75
C ASN A 50 -12.00 -2.88 7.92
N PRO A 51 -13.35 -2.80 7.99
CA PRO A 51 -14.13 -1.81 7.26
C PRO A 51 -13.76 -0.36 7.60
N LEU A 52 -13.18 -0.14 8.78
CA LEU A 52 -12.67 1.16 9.24
C LEU A 52 -11.23 1.44 8.80
N TYR A 53 -10.63 0.58 7.96
CA TYR A 53 -9.29 0.82 7.43
C TYR A 53 -9.25 2.14 6.63
N PHE A 54 -8.18 2.92 6.83
CA PHE A 54 -8.10 4.30 6.32
C PHE A 54 -8.29 4.40 4.80
N ALA A 55 -7.87 3.39 4.03
CA ALA A 55 -8.01 3.39 2.58
C ALA A 55 -9.49 3.40 2.15
N PHE A 56 -10.36 2.67 2.86
CA PHE A 56 -11.80 2.65 2.59
C PHE A 56 -12.46 3.99 2.90
N GLN A 57 -12.02 4.65 3.96
CA GLN A 57 -12.52 5.98 4.34
C GLN A 57 -12.14 7.04 3.29
N ASN A 58 -10.88 7.04 2.84
CA ASN A 58 -10.38 8.02 1.87
C ASN A 58 -10.95 7.80 0.47
N LEU A 59 -11.03 6.54 0.02
CA LEU A 59 -11.55 6.20 -1.31
C LEU A 59 -13.08 6.12 -1.35
N LYS A 60 -13.75 6.14 -0.19
CA LYS A 60 -15.21 6.00 -0.04
C LYS A 60 -15.76 4.71 -0.67
N VAL A 61 -15.05 3.60 -0.45
CA VAL A 61 -15.43 2.26 -0.90
C VAL A 61 -15.56 1.30 0.29
N LYS A 62 -16.22 0.16 0.10
CA LYS A 62 -16.36 -0.89 1.12
C LYS A 62 -15.42 -2.06 0.83
N PRO A 63 -15.04 -2.85 1.85
CA PRO A 63 -14.38 -4.14 1.66
C PRO A 63 -15.22 -5.06 0.74
N GLY A 64 -14.53 -5.83 -0.08
CA GLY A 64 -15.08 -6.79 -1.04
C GLY A 64 -13.98 -7.60 -1.68
#